data_AF-A0A414BSI8-F1
#
_entry.id   AF-A0A414BSI8-F1
#
_cell.length_a   1.000
_cell.length_b   1.000
_cell.length_c   1.000
_cell.angle_alpha   90.00
_cell.angle_beta   90.00
_cell.angle_gamma   90.00
#
_symmetry.space_group_name_H-M   'P 1'
#
loop_
_entity.id
_entity.type
_entity.pdbx_description
1 polymer ?
#
loop_
_entity_poly.entity_id
_entity_poly.type
_entity_poly.pdbx_seq_one_letter_code
_entity_poly.pdbx_strand_id
1 'polypeptide(L)'
;MKLKTKFILTYVAGIVTGCIVFFVISCIIVANNSSKDDVVMFDKPRNTVPEKTFKVFQVFSDGSALSSGDDSSGNNLGLDVLFLGDESTSYYDDQKIEIPKGKVARQIGNYSYTTNMGVEKTVPIVEIMDEQ
;
A
#
# COMPACT_ATOMS: atom_id res chain seq x y z
N MET A 1 -5.10 60.07 -21.68
CA MET A 1 -5.11 58.67 -22.17
C MET A 1 -4.17 57.73 -21.40
N LYS A 2 -2.99 58.18 -20.91
CA LYS A 2 -1.97 57.35 -20.22
C LYS A 2 -2.38 56.64 -18.92
N LEU A 3 -3.40 57.11 -18.20
CA LEU A 3 -3.82 56.53 -16.91
C LEU A 3 -4.59 55.21 -17.10
N LYS A 4 -5.52 55.17 -18.07
CA LYS A 4 -6.38 54.00 -18.34
C LYS A 4 -5.58 52.77 -18.76
N THR A 5 -4.55 52.94 -19.60
CA THR A 5 -3.67 51.86 -20.04
C THR A 5 -2.86 51.25 -18.89
N LYS A 6 -2.43 52.07 -17.91
CA LYS A 6 -1.71 51.57 -16.73
C LYS A 6 -2.62 50.71 -15.84
N PHE A 7 -3.86 51.14 -15.58
CA PHE A 7 -4.84 50.36 -14.83
C PHE A 7 -5.21 49.04 -15.51
N ILE A 8 -5.36 49.05 -16.84
CA ILE A 8 -5.62 47.84 -17.62
C ILE A 8 -4.41 46.89 -17.55
N LEU A 9 -3.19 47.41 -17.61
CA LEU A 9 -1.98 46.60 -17.53
C LEU A 9 -1.80 45.93 -16.16
N THR A 10 -2.05 46.64 -15.06
CA THR A 10 -2.00 46.03 -13.70
C THR A 10 -3.11 45.00 -13.51
N TYR A 11 -4.29 45.22 -14.09
CA TYR A 11 -5.39 44.25 -14.04
C TYR A 11 -5.06 42.94 -14.77
N VAL A 12 -4.53 43.05 -16.00
CA VAL A 12 -4.12 41.87 -16.79
C VAL A 12 -2.94 41.14 -16.12
N ALA A 13 -1.96 41.87 -15.59
CA ALA A 13 -0.85 41.27 -14.85
C ALA A 13 -1.32 40.52 -13.59
N GLY A 14 -2.32 41.05 -12.88
CA GLY A 14 -2.95 40.38 -11.75
C GLY A 14 -3.62 39.06 -12.14
N ILE A 15 -4.35 39.02 -13.26
CA ILE A 15 -4.99 37.80 -13.76
C ILE A 15 -3.93 36.74 -14.09
N VAL A 16 -2.88 37.12 -14.84
CA VAL A 16 -1.80 36.19 -15.22
C VAL A 16 -1.09 35.64 -13.98
N THR A 17 -0.80 36.52 -13.00
CA THR A 17 -0.17 36.11 -11.74
C THR A 17 -1.08 35.16 -10.95
N GLY A 18 -2.38 35.44 -10.89
CA GLY A 18 -3.37 34.57 -10.24
C GLY A 18 -3.45 33.19 -10.89
N CYS A 19 -3.44 33.11 -12.23
CA CYS A 19 -3.42 31.84 -12.95
C CYS A 19 -2.16 31.03 -12.63
N ILE A 20 -0.99 31.67 -12.58
CA ILE A 20 0.28 31.00 -12.25
C ILE A 20 0.21 30.44 -10.82
N VAL A 21 -0.23 31.24 -9.86
CA VAL A 21 -0.36 30.81 -8.45
C VAL A 21 -1.34 29.64 -8.33
N PHE A 22 -2.47 29.69 -9.04
CA PHE A 22 -3.46 28.60 -9.03
C PHE A 22 -2.90 27.28 -9.58
N PHE A 23 -2.10 27.33 -10.65
CA PHE A 23 -1.43 26.16 -11.19
C PHE A 23 -0.41 25.59 -10.21
N VAL A 24 0.40 26.43 -9.56
CA VAL A 24 1.40 26.00 -8.58
C VAL A 24 0.73 25.30 -7.38
N ILE A 25 -0.33 25.89 -6.82
CA ILE A 25 -1.08 25.30 -5.70
C ILE A 25 -1.69 23.95 -6.10
N SER A 26 -2.26 23.87 -7.31
CA SER A 26 -2.85 22.64 -7.83
C SER A 26 -1.81 21.52 -7.98
N CYS A 27 -0.62 21.84 -8.51
CA CYS A 27 0.48 20.88 -8.60
C CYS A 27 0.94 20.37 -7.23
N ILE A 28 1.00 21.24 -6.21
CA ILE A 28 1.38 20.84 -4.84
C ILE A 28 0.35 19.86 -4.24
N ILE A 29 -0.95 20.11 -4.43
CA ILE A 29 -2.01 19.23 -3.92
C ILE A 29 -1.91 17.85 -4.59
N VAL A 30 -1.74 17.80 -5.91
CA VAL A 30 -1.59 16.55 -6.66
C VAL A 30 -0.34 15.77 -6.23
N ALA A 31 0.79 16.46 -6.05
CA ALA A 31 2.04 15.82 -5.63
C ALA A 31 1.95 15.19 -4.22
N ASN A 32 1.13 15.75 -3.33
CA ASN A 32 0.96 15.26 -1.97
C ASN A 32 -0.04 14.09 -1.85
N ASN A 33 -0.83 13.82 -2.90
CA ASN A 33 -1.80 12.71 -2.96
C ASN A 33 -1.16 11.37 -3.36
N SER A 34 0.11 11.14 -2.98
CA SER A 34 0.64 9.78 -3.01
C SER A 34 -0.04 8.99 -1.90
N SER A 35 -0.87 8.02 -2.28
CA SER A 35 -1.31 6.96 -1.39
C SER A 35 -0.06 6.34 -0.77
N LYS A 36 0.23 6.71 0.47
CA LYS A 36 1.37 6.18 1.20
C LYS A 36 0.92 4.84 1.74
N ASP A 37 1.28 3.79 1.02
CA ASP A 37 1.32 2.48 1.63
C ASP A 37 2.32 2.57 2.79
N ASP A 38 1.83 2.32 4.01
CA ASP A 38 2.61 2.48 5.23
C ASP A 38 3.01 1.11 5.76
N VAL A 39 4.32 0.89 5.84
CA VAL A 39 4.93 -0.35 6.31
C VAL A 39 5.53 -0.09 7.68
N VAL A 40 5.00 -0.77 8.70
CA VAL A 40 5.49 -0.67 10.07
C VAL A 40 6.01 -2.03 10.52
N MET A 41 7.33 -2.18 10.58
CA MET A 41 7.98 -3.40 11.07
C MET A 41 8.11 -3.40 12.60
N PHE A 42 8.11 -4.58 13.20
CA PHE A 42 8.32 -4.80 14.62
C PHE A 42 9.75 -5.25 14.91
N ASP A 43 10.28 -4.86 16.07
CA ASP A 43 11.62 -5.30 16.52
C ASP A 43 11.71 -6.82 16.75
N LYS A 44 10.58 -7.47 17.04
CA LYS A 44 10.47 -8.90 17.28
C LYS A 44 9.17 -9.44 16.68
N PRO A 45 9.18 -10.67 16.12
CA PRO A 45 7.97 -11.35 15.70
C PRO A 45 6.98 -11.49 16.87
N ARG A 46 5.69 -11.29 16.59
CA ARG A 46 4.62 -11.32 17.59
C ARG A 46 3.73 -12.55 17.43
N ASN A 47 2.51 -12.34 16.91
CA ASN A 47 1.49 -13.37 16.82
C ASN A 47 1.79 -14.35 15.68
N THR A 48 1.42 -15.61 15.87
CA THR A 48 1.43 -16.62 14.81
C THR A 48 0.09 -16.62 14.10
N VAL A 49 0.10 -16.65 12.78
CA VAL A 49 -1.11 -16.81 11.97
C VAL A 49 -1.53 -18.28 12.01
N PRO A 50 -2.82 -18.58 12.30
CA PRO A 50 -3.29 -19.95 12.46
C PRO A 50 -3.31 -20.75 11.15
N GLU A 51 -3.44 -20.05 10.01
CA GLU A 51 -3.51 -20.67 8.69
C GLU A 51 -2.17 -21.27 8.27
N LYS A 52 -2.24 -22.47 7.68
CA LYS A 52 -1.08 -23.19 7.14
C LYS A 52 -0.97 -23.06 5.62
N THR A 53 -1.99 -22.50 4.99
CA THR A 53 -2.09 -22.37 3.54
C THR A 53 -2.58 -20.97 3.23
N PHE A 54 -1.94 -20.32 2.27
CA PHE A 54 -2.32 -19.01 1.79
C PHE A 54 -2.42 -19.03 0.28
N LYS A 55 -3.43 -18.35 -0.26
CA LYS A 55 -3.59 -18.14 -1.69
C LYS A 55 -3.27 -16.69 -2.03
N VAL A 56 -2.27 -16.48 -2.88
CA VAL A 56 -1.91 -15.16 -3.39
C VAL A 56 -3.06 -14.65 -4.27
N PHE A 57 -3.52 -13.44 -4.04
CA PHE A 57 -4.55 -12.80 -4.87
C PHE A 57 -4.08 -11.51 -5.53
N GLN A 58 -2.93 -10.97 -5.10
CA GLN A 58 -2.33 -9.78 -5.69
C GLN A 58 -0.83 -9.74 -5.41
N VAL A 59 -0.03 -9.59 -6.46
CA VAL A 59 1.41 -9.32 -6.38
C VAL A 59 1.71 -7.86 -6.71
N PHE A 60 2.56 -7.23 -5.90
CA PHE A 60 3.03 -5.86 -6.07
C PHE A 60 4.28 -5.77 -6.94
N SER A 61 4.58 -4.56 -7.43
CA SER A 61 5.75 -4.30 -8.29
C SER A 61 7.10 -4.51 -7.60
N ASP A 62 7.13 -4.47 -6.27
CA ASP A 62 8.32 -4.77 -5.45
C ASP A 62 8.53 -6.29 -5.24
N GLY A 63 7.62 -7.13 -5.74
CA GLY A 63 7.63 -8.57 -5.57
C GLY A 63 6.89 -9.06 -4.33
N SER A 64 6.38 -8.18 -3.46
CA SER A 64 5.56 -8.56 -2.30
C SER A 64 4.18 -9.06 -2.73
N ALA A 65 3.56 -9.93 -1.93
CA ALA A 65 2.31 -10.59 -2.29
C ALA A 65 1.26 -10.53 -1.18
N LEU A 66 0.10 -9.98 -1.49
CA LEU A 66 -1.10 -10.13 -0.67
C LEU A 66 -1.70 -11.52 -0.89
N SER A 67 -1.93 -12.19 0.23
CA SER A 67 -2.43 -13.55 0.25
C SER A 67 -3.54 -13.70 1.27
N SER A 68 -4.55 -14.49 0.93
CA SER A 68 -5.65 -14.80 1.86
C SER A 68 -5.44 -16.19 2.42
N GLY A 69 -5.63 -16.37 3.71
CA GLY A 69 -5.65 -17.68 4.34
C GLY A 69 -6.72 -18.59 3.73
N ASP A 70 -6.35 -19.82 3.41
CA ASP A 70 -7.30 -20.84 3.01
C ASP A 70 -7.82 -21.55 4.27
N ASP A 71 -8.99 -21.14 4.76
CA ASP A 71 -9.69 -21.87 5.79
C ASP A 71 -10.40 -23.07 5.14
N SER A 72 -9.87 -24.27 5.36
CA SER A 72 -10.46 -25.54 4.91
C SER A 72 -11.90 -25.77 5.42
N SER A 73 -12.45 -24.88 6.25
CA SER A 73 -13.84 -24.89 6.70
C SER A 73 -14.87 -24.35 5.68
N GLY A 74 -14.45 -23.74 4.57
CA GLY A 74 -15.33 -23.34 3.46
C GLY A 74 -16.24 -22.13 3.72
N ASN A 75 -16.16 -21.50 4.90
CA ASN A 75 -17.15 -20.50 5.35
C ASN A 75 -16.54 -19.16 5.77
N ASN A 76 -15.21 -19.05 5.86
CA ASN A 76 -14.55 -17.79 6.22
C ASN A 76 -13.48 -17.45 5.18
N LEU A 77 -13.52 -16.21 4.69
CA LEU A 77 -12.37 -15.55 4.08
C LEU A 77 -11.27 -15.57 5.16
N GLY A 78 -10.20 -16.32 4.93
CA GLY A 78 -9.09 -16.36 5.87
C GLY A 78 -8.45 -14.99 6.02
N LEU A 79 -7.58 -14.87 7.02
CA LEU A 79 -6.85 -13.65 7.30
C LEU A 79 -6.02 -13.26 6.07
N ASP A 80 -6.22 -12.03 5.57
CA ASP A 80 -5.35 -11.47 4.55
C ASP A 80 -4.02 -11.11 5.19
N VAL A 81 -2.92 -11.55 4.59
CA VAL A 81 -1.55 -11.34 5.04
C VAL A 81 -0.69 -10.84 3.89
N LEU A 82 0.39 -10.12 4.21
CA LEU A 82 1.41 -9.72 3.23
C LEU A 82 2.65 -10.58 3.41
N PHE A 83 3.07 -11.27 2.35
CA PHE A 83 4.40 -11.85 2.23
C PHE A 83 5.32 -10.85 1.53
N LEU A 84 6.46 -10.52 2.13
CA LEU A 84 7.46 -9.69 1.48
C LEU A 84 8.19 -10.50 0.42
N GLY A 85 8.38 -9.90 -0.76
CA GLY A 85 9.28 -10.46 -1.77
C GLY A 85 10.73 -10.20 -1.40
N ASP A 86 11.60 -11.16 -1.70
CA ASP A 86 13.06 -10.97 -1.70
C ASP A 86 13.66 -11.30 -3.08
N GLU A 87 14.97 -11.11 -3.26
CA GLU A 87 15.64 -11.39 -4.54
C GLU A 87 15.56 -12.88 -4.96
N SER A 88 15.22 -13.78 -4.03
CA SER A 88 15.15 -15.22 -4.22
C SER A 88 13.72 -15.76 -4.33
N THR A 89 12.71 -14.95 -3.98
CA THR A 89 11.30 -15.32 -3.94
C THR A 89 10.50 -14.47 -4.92
N SER A 90 9.90 -15.14 -5.89
CA SER A 90 8.97 -14.52 -6.83
C SER A 90 7.60 -15.12 -6.60
N TYR A 91 6.64 -14.27 -6.26
CA TYR A 91 5.24 -14.63 -6.16
C TYR A 91 4.49 -14.38 -7.47
N TYR A 92 3.41 -15.12 -7.70
CA TYR A 92 2.48 -14.88 -8.79
C TYR A 92 1.03 -15.02 -8.31
N ASP A 93 0.11 -14.38 -9.02
CA ASP A 93 -1.32 -14.42 -8.68
C ASP A 93 -1.84 -15.87 -8.70
N ASP A 94 -2.76 -16.18 -7.79
CA ASP A 94 -3.31 -17.51 -7.53
C ASP A 94 -2.31 -18.57 -7.03
N GLN A 95 -1.05 -18.20 -6.76
CA GLN A 95 -0.08 -19.10 -6.14
C GLN A 95 -0.56 -19.57 -4.76
N LYS A 96 -0.37 -20.87 -4.50
CA LYS A 96 -0.59 -21.46 -3.19
C LYS A 96 0.72 -21.51 -2.41
N ILE A 97 0.75 -20.85 -1.25
CA ILE A 97 1.87 -20.87 -0.30
C ILE A 97 1.49 -21.79 0.84
N GLU A 98 2.23 -22.89 1.00
CA GLU A 98 2.04 -23.84 2.10
C GLU A 98 3.16 -23.67 3.13
N ILE A 99 2.80 -23.53 4.39
CA ILE A 99 3.76 -23.42 5.48
C ILE A 99 4.41 -24.80 5.71
N PRO A 100 5.74 -24.92 5.59
CA PRO A 100 6.43 -26.19 5.81
C PRO A 100 6.20 -26.77 7.21
N LYS A 101 6.26 -28.09 7.34
CA LYS A 101 6.15 -28.76 8.65
C LYS A 101 7.27 -28.29 9.59
N GLY A 102 6.92 -27.99 10.84
CA GLY A 102 7.84 -27.44 11.84
C GLY A 102 8.09 -25.94 11.70
N LYS A 103 7.38 -25.26 10.79
CA LYS A 103 7.40 -23.80 10.64
C LYS A 103 6.04 -23.17 10.91
N VAL A 104 6.09 -21.88 11.21
CA VAL A 104 4.93 -21.03 11.49
C VAL A 104 5.10 -19.68 10.79
N ALA A 105 3.98 -19.14 10.28
CA ALA A 105 3.94 -17.76 9.79
C ALA A 105 3.78 -16.83 11.00
N ARG A 106 4.80 -16.03 11.30
CA ARG A 106 4.76 -15.04 12.39
C ARG A 106 4.62 -13.64 11.85
N GLN A 107 3.80 -12.85 12.52
CA GLN A 107 3.64 -11.44 12.22
C GLN A 107 4.90 -10.67 12.62
N ILE A 108 5.51 -10.01 11.63
CA ILE A 108 6.72 -9.18 11.77
C ILE A 108 6.44 -7.70 11.55
N GLY A 109 5.24 -7.34 11.11
CA GLY A 109 4.85 -5.95 10.90
C GLY A 109 3.39 -5.79 10.51
N ASN A 110 3.04 -4.56 10.14
CA ASN A 110 1.75 -4.18 9.59
C ASN A 110 1.96 -3.46 8.25
N TYR A 111 1.12 -3.78 7.29
CA TYR A 111 1.03 -3.10 6.01
C TYR A 111 -0.35 -2.45 5.89
N SER A 112 -0.36 -1.13 5.76
CA SER A 112 -1.59 -0.36 5.52
C SER A 112 -1.63 0.11 4.08
N TYR A 113 -2.75 -0.12 3.40
CA TYR A 113 -2.97 0.27 2.01
C TYR A 113 -4.38 0.79 1.80
N THR A 114 -4.54 1.61 0.77
CA THR A 114 -5.86 2.08 0.34
C THR A 114 -6.31 1.27 -0.87
N THR A 115 -7.45 0.59 -0.75
CA THR A 115 -8.05 -0.12 -1.88
C THR A 115 -8.49 0.85 -3.00
N ASN A 116 -8.71 0.33 -4.21
CA ASN A 116 -9.24 1.14 -5.32
C ASN A 116 -10.60 1.82 -5.02
N MET A 117 -11.32 1.33 -4.00
CA MET A 117 -12.58 1.93 -3.52
C MET A 117 -12.37 3.06 -2.49
N GLY A 118 -11.12 3.43 -2.19
CA GLY A 118 -10.80 4.44 -1.18
C GLY A 118 -10.93 3.96 0.26
N VAL A 119 -11.06 2.63 0.48
CA VAL A 119 -11.12 2.04 1.82
C VAL A 119 -9.71 1.71 2.29
N GLU A 120 -9.31 2.28 3.42
CA GLU A 120 -8.07 1.92 4.12
C GLU A 120 -8.20 0.53 4.75
N LYS A 121 -7.19 -0.30 4.54
CA LYS A 121 -7.06 -1.62 5.13
C LYS A 121 -5.67 -1.77 5.75
N THR A 122 -5.59 -2.55 6.82
CA THR A 122 -4.32 -2.94 7.42
C THR A 122 -4.27 -4.46 7.54
N VAL A 123 -3.21 -5.04 7.01
CA VAL A 123 -2.95 -6.49 7.07
C VAL A 123 -1.61 -6.76 7.77
N PRO A 124 -1.46 -7.89 8.47
CA PRO A 124 -0.18 -8.30 9.02
C PRO A 124 0.82 -8.63 7.92
N ILE A 125 2.07 -8.22 8.12
CA ILE A 125 3.22 -8.70 7.36
C ILE A 125 3.73 -9.96 8.06
N VAL A 126 3.89 -11.04 7.31
CA VAL A 126 4.25 -12.35 7.87
C VAL A 126 5.55 -12.88 7.29
N GLU A 127 6.30 -13.58 8.14
CA GLU A 127 7.51 -14.31 7.77
C GLU A 127 7.41 -15.75 8.25
N ILE A 128 7.90 -16.69 7.43
CA ILE A 128 7.89 -18.12 7.75
C ILE A 128 9.13 -18.46 8.57
N MET A 129 8.94 -18.76 9.85
CA MET A 129 10.01 -19.04 10.81
C MET A 129 9.84 -20.42 11.45
N ASP A 130 10.89 -20.94 12.07
CA ASP A 130 10.79 -22.20 12.81
C ASP A 130 9.86 -22.07 14.03
N GLU A 131 9.09 -23.13 14.30
CA GLU A 131 8.21 -23.25 15.44
C GLU A 131 9.04 -23.46 16.71
N GLN A 132 9.36 -22.35 17.41
CA GLN A 132 10.07 -22.35 18.71
C GLN A 132 9.21 -22.90 19.84
#